data_AF-B5IN70-F1
#
_entry.id   AF-B5IN70-F1
#
_cell.length_a   1.000
_cell.length_b   1.000
_cell.length_c   1.000
_cell.angle_alpha   90.00
_cell.angle_beta   90.00
_cell.angle_gamma   90.00
#
_symmetry.space_group_name_H-M   'P 1'
#
loop_
_entity.id
_entity.type
_entity.pdbx_description
1 polymer ?
#
loop_
_entity_poly.entity_id
_entity_poly.type
_entity_poly.pdbx_seq_one_letter_code
_entity_poly.pdbx_strand_id
1 'polypeptide(L)'
;MTLLRRLGITALRGVLLLLLLGVVGLQAGPGAMAAATGPAAVMRPGGAAPAPSTPALRSPMAEPRAEQPPKQPPMDAQSEVVEVLRLQVPARSRQAWLEAEQASWEPWLARQEGFLGRQLFWDPQREEGLLLIRWASRGQWKAISPEAVGAVQERFEQHARQLTGSRTNPFPLLDEAELQPL
;
A
#
# COMPACT_ATOMS: atom_id res chain seq x y z
N MET A 1 0.88 -36.76 -15.47
CA MET A 1 0.37 -35.40 -15.21
C MET A 1 -0.51 -35.45 -13.98
N THR A 2 -0.26 -34.55 -13.01
CA THR A 2 -1.08 -34.11 -11.86
C THR A 2 -0.25 -34.13 -10.57
N LEU A 3 0.47 -33.04 -10.32
CA LEU A 3 1.00 -32.70 -9.00
C LEU A 3 0.39 -31.37 -8.60
N LEU A 4 -0.85 -31.45 -8.09
CA LEU A 4 -1.48 -30.36 -7.37
C LEU A 4 -0.80 -30.27 -5.99
N ARG A 5 0.33 -29.55 -5.92
CA ARG A 5 0.93 -29.21 -4.64
C ARG A 5 0.00 -28.23 -3.92
N ARG A 6 -0.73 -28.76 -2.94
CA ARG A 6 -1.33 -27.98 -1.85
C ARG A 6 -0.18 -27.27 -1.12
N LEU A 7 0.08 -26.00 -1.45
CA LEU A 7 0.89 -25.14 -0.59
C LEU A 7 0.00 -24.51 0.48
N GLY A 8 0.51 -24.57 1.71
CA GLY A 8 -0.17 -24.24 2.95
C GLY A 8 -0.79 -22.85 2.97
N ILE A 9 -2.04 -22.82 3.45
CA ILE A 9 -2.83 -21.63 3.72
C ILE A 9 -2.31 -21.01 5.02
N THR A 10 -1.18 -20.33 4.94
CA THR A 10 -0.77 -19.31 5.92
C THR A 10 -0.19 -18.10 5.19
N ALA A 11 -0.79 -17.74 4.06
CA ALA A 11 -0.51 -16.49 3.38
C ALA A 11 -1.36 -15.41 4.06
N LEU A 12 -0.74 -14.72 5.01
CA LEU A 12 -0.96 -13.33 5.41
C LEU A 12 -2.13 -12.67 4.65
N ARG A 13 -3.32 -12.74 5.28
CA ARG A 13 -4.59 -12.17 4.81
C ARG A 13 -4.36 -10.79 4.20
N GLY A 14 -4.78 -10.61 2.94
CA GLY A 14 -4.79 -9.32 2.27
C GLY A 14 -5.51 -8.30 3.13
N VAL A 15 -4.88 -7.14 3.33
CA VAL A 15 -5.39 -6.01 4.11
C VAL A 15 -6.77 -5.53 3.60
N LEU A 16 -7.17 -5.91 2.38
CA LEU A 16 -8.45 -5.57 1.78
C LEU A 16 -9.60 -6.54 2.16
N LEU A 17 -9.32 -7.82 2.44
CA LEU A 17 -10.36 -8.85 2.62
C LEU A 17 -11.12 -8.73 3.96
N LEU A 18 -10.54 -8.08 4.98
CA LEU A 18 -11.21 -7.97 6.29
C LEU A 18 -12.31 -6.89 6.33
N LEU A 19 -12.36 -5.96 5.37
CA LEU A 19 -13.30 -4.84 5.41
C LEU A 19 -14.52 -5.02 4.47
N LEU A 20 -14.44 -5.95 3.51
CA LEU A 20 -15.49 -6.15 2.51
C LEU A 20 -16.59 -7.14 2.93
N LEU A 21 -16.50 -7.74 4.12
CA LEU A 21 -17.45 -8.76 4.61
C LEU A 21 -18.61 -8.23 5.47
N GLY A 22 -18.82 -6.91 5.57
CA GLY A 22 -20.11 -6.38 6.05
C GLY A 22 -20.52 -6.86 7.45
N VAL A 23 -19.70 -6.61 8.47
CA VAL A 23 -20.19 -6.63 9.87
C VAL A 23 -20.21 -5.19 10.40
N VAL A 24 -21.45 -4.72 10.56
CA VAL A 24 -21.83 -3.48 11.24
C VAL A 24 -21.24 -3.41 12.64
N GLY A 25 -20.65 -2.25 12.95
CA GLY A 25 -20.92 -1.53 14.19
C GLY A 25 -19.83 -1.54 15.27
N LEU A 26 -19.09 -0.44 15.39
CA LEU A 26 -19.15 0.35 16.62
C LEU A 26 -18.67 1.80 16.37
N GLN A 27 -19.49 2.72 16.85
CA GLN A 27 -19.33 4.16 16.84
C GLN A 27 -18.06 4.60 17.61
N ALA A 28 -17.30 5.54 17.04
CA ALA A 28 -16.43 6.44 17.80
C ALA A 28 -16.44 7.83 17.13
N GLY A 29 -16.83 8.84 17.90
CA GLY A 29 -17.02 10.23 17.43
C GLY A 29 -15.71 10.96 17.09
N PRO A 30 -15.81 12.16 16.47
CA PRO A 30 -14.67 12.87 15.92
C PRO A 30 -13.89 13.60 17.02
N GLY A 31 -12.61 13.26 17.14
CA GLY A 31 -11.65 13.95 18.01
C GLY A 31 -10.46 14.49 17.22
N ALA A 32 -10.31 15.82 17.29
CA ALA A 32 -9.04 16.56 17.22
C ALA A 32 -8.28 16.70 15.87
N MET A 33 -8.63 17.78 15.18
CA MET A 33 -7.76 18.81 14.60
C MET A 33 -6.23 18.69 14.81
N ALA A 34 -5.52 18.64 13.68
CA ALA A 34 -4.38 19.46 13.26
C ALA A 34 -3.35 19.97 14.30
N ALA A 35 -2.07 19.68 14.06
CA ALA A 35 -1.06 20.69 13.70
C ALA A 35 0.30 20.04 13.41
N ALA A 36 0.80 20.25 12.20
CA ALA A 36 2.18 20.01 11.83
C ALA A 36 3.01 21.26 12.17
N THR A 37 4.15 21.07 12.83
CA THR A 37 5.17 22.12 13.00
C THR A 37 6.53 21.51 12.69
N GLY A 38 7.14 21.93 11.57
CA GLY A 38 8.49 21.55 11.18
C GLY A 38 9.56 22.32 11.97
N PRO A 39 10.80 21.82 12.06
CA PRO A 39 11.90 22.59 12.60
C PRO A 39 12.69 23.31 11.50
N ALA A 40 12.90 24.61 11.70
CA ALA A 40 13.94 25.41 11.03
C ALA A 40 15.12 25.56 11.99
N ALA A 41 16.32 25.15 11.57
CA ALA A 41 17.55 25.31 12.34
C ALA A 41 18.68 25.82 11.43
N VAL A 42 19.06 27.08 11.60
CA VAL A 42 20.39 27.62 11.24
C VAL A 42 20.65 28.82 12.17
N MET A 43 21.70 28.73 13.01
CA MET A 43 22.75 29.74 13.10
C MET A 43 23.91 29.23 14.00
N ARG A 44 25.13 29.31 13.46
CA ARG A 44 26.44 29.25 14.16
C ARG A 44 26.98 30.70 14.20
N PRO A 45 27.91 31.14 15.09
CA PRO A 45 29.35 30.82 14.90
C PRO A 45 30.29 30.97 16.15
N GLY A 46 31.58 30.69 15.93
CA GLY A 46 32.74 31.09 16.76
C GLY A 46 33.44 29.90 17.44
N GLY A 47 34.76 29.69 17.41
CA GLY A 47 35.92 30.40 16.87
C GLY A 47 37.20 29.88 17.59
N ALA A 48 38.36 30.06 16.94
CA ALA A 48 39.75 29.93 17.44
C ALA A 48 40.58 28.67 17.08
N ALA A 49 41.80 28.95 16.62
CA ALA A 49 42.88 28.12 16.06
C ALA A 49 44.08 27.99 17.07
N PRO A 50 45.33 27.60 16.69
CA PRO A 50 45.85 26.32 16.14
C PRO A 50 47.08 25.69 16.90
N ALA A 51 47.41 24.43 16.54
CA ALA A 51 48.74 23.72 16.55
C ALA A 51 49.50 23.43 17.88
N PRO A 52 50.52 22.53 17.97
CA PRO A 52 51.21 21.71 16.93
C PRO A 52 51.38 20.18 17.24
N SER A 53 51.98 19.47 16.27
CA SER A 53 52.23 18.03 16.12
C SER A 53 53.35 17.43 17.01
N THR A 54 53.24 16.16 17.44
CA THR A 54 54.32 15.11 17.47
C THR A 54 53.77 13.72 17.91
N PRO A 55 54.49 12.58 17.78
CA PRO A 55 54.00 11.44 16.99
C PRO A 55 53.70 10.13 17.77
N ALA A 56 52.97 9.25 17.06
CA ALA A 56 53.00 7.78 17.11
C ALA A 56 53.07 7.07 18.47
N LEU A 57 51.91 6.64 18.99
CA LEU A 57 51.79 5.46 19.83
C LEU A 57 51.18 4.32 19.01
N ARG A 58 51.92 3.22 18.84
CA ARG A 58 51.49 2.02 18.12
C ARG A 58 50.23 1.43 18.77
N SER A 59 49.10 1.48 18.08
CA SER A 59 47.95 0.61 18.40
C SER A 59 48.26 -0.82 17.95
N PRO A 60 47.98 -1.85 18.77
CA PRO A 60 48.08 -3.22 18.31
C PRO A 60 47.04 -3.45 17.20
N MET A 61 47.53 -4.09 16.15
CA MET A 61 46.84 -4.64 14.99
C MET A 61 45.40 -5.07 15.35
N ALA A 62 44.41 -4.26 14.95
CA ALA A 62 43.03 -4.70 14.93
C ALA A 62 42.92 -5.77 13.84
N GLU A 63 42.45 -6.96 14.22
CA GLU A 63 42.03 -7.98 13.25
C GLU A 63 41.11 -7.33 12.21
N PRO A 64 41.26 -7.64 10.91
CA PRO A 64 40.31 -7.18 9.92
C PRO A 64 38.98 -7.87 10.24
N ARG A 65 38.10 -7.17 10.94
CA ARG A 65 36.71 -7.56 11.07
C ARG A 65 36.21 -7.64 9.64
N ALA A 66 35.90 -8.85 9.18
CA ALA A 66 35.21 -9.05 7.92
C ALA A 66 33.95 -8.20 7.99
N GLU A 67 33.97 -7.04 7.33
CA GLU A 67 32.81 -6.22 7.11
C GLU A 67 31.85 -7.15 6.36
N GLN A 68 30.86 -7.69 7.06
CA GLN A 68 29.84 -8.50 6.41
C GLN A 68 29.24 -7.59 5.34
N PRO A 69 29.27 -7.98 4.05
CA PRO A 69 28.69 -7.17 3.00
C PRO A 69 27.26 -6.83 3.43
N PRO A 70 26.80 -5.58 3.19
CA PRO A 70 25.49 -5.13 3.66
C PRO A 70 24.49 -6.22 3.29
N LYS A 71 23.75 -6.68 4.31
CA LYS A 71 22.76 -7.75 4.16
C LYS A 71 21.74 -7.23 3.15
N GLN A 72 21.95 -7.57 1.87
CA GLN A 72 21.08 -7.13 0.80
C GLN A 72 19.68 -7.57 1.22
N PRO A 73 18.69 -6.67 1.27
CA PRO A 73 17.33 -7.11 1.53
C PRO A 73 17.01 -8.21 0.52
N PRO A 74 16.29 -9.27 0.92
CA PRO A 74 15.94 -10.35 0.02
C PRO A 74 15.39 -9.76 -1.28
N MET A 75 15.87 -10.24 -2.44
CA MET A 75 15.59 -9.67 -3.77
C MET A 75 14.08 -9.45 -4.01
N ASP A 76 13.25 -10.30 -3.42
CA ASP A 76 11.77 -10.25 -3.47
C ASP A 76 11.15 -9.03 -2.77
N ALA A 77 11.90 -8.34 -1.90
CA ALA A 77 11.45 -7.12 -1.23
C ALA A 77 11.57 -5.87 -2.12
N GLN A 78 12.25 -5.98 -3.27
CA GLN A 78 12.53 -4.87 -4.19
C GLN A 78 11.90 -5.07 -5.57
N SER A 79 11.25 -6.21 -5.82
CA SER A 79 10.56 -6.47 -7.07
C SER A 79 9.19 -5.82 -7.09
N GLU A 80 8.86 -5.21 -8.24
CA GLU A 80 7.51 -4.74 -8.54
C GLU A 80 6.49 -5.87 -8.32
N VAL A 81 5.27 -5.53 -7.89
CA VAL A 81 4.17 -6.48 -7.79
C VAL A 81 2.88 -5.86 -8.33
N VAL A 82 1.96 -6.72 -8.77
CA VAL A 82 0.62 -6.31 -9.21
C VAL A 82 -0.43 -6.93 -8.30
N GLU A 83 -1.25 -6.09 -7.69
CA GLU A 83 -2.47 -6.49 -7.02
C GLU A 83 -3.61 -6.56 -8.04
N VAL A 84 -4.37 -7.66 -7.99
CA VAL A 84 -5.48 -7.93 -8.89
C VAL A 84 -6.76 -8.05 -8.07
N LEU A 85 -7.75 -7.22 -8.36
CA LEU A 85 -9.05 -7.25 -7.70
C LEU A 85 -10.14 -7.47 -8.73
N ARG A 86 -11.06 -8.39 -8.43
CA ARG A 86 -12.24 -8.64 -9.26
C ARG A 86 -13.50 -8.30 -8.47
N LEU A 87 -14.37 -7.51 -9.06
CA LEU A 87 -15.62 -7.07 -8.44
C LEU A 87 -16.80 -7.41 -9.32
N GLN A 88 -17.96 -7.67 -8.71
CA GLN A 88 -19.22 -7.68 -9.46
C GLN A 88 -19.59 -6.23 -9.81
N VAL A 89 -19.73 -5.93 -11.10
CA VAL A 89 -20.10 -4.61 -11.60
C VAL A 89 -21.19 -4.76 -12.67
N PRO A 90 -22.48 -4.76 -12.27
CA PRO A 90 -23.60 -4.88 -13.21
C PRO A 90 -23.50 -3.84 -14.33
N ALA A 91 -23.86 -4.20 -15.57
CA ALA A 91 -23.71 -3.31 -16.72
C ALA A 91 -24.38 -1.95 -16.52
N ARG A 92 -25.58 -1.95 -15.91
CA ARG A 92 -26.35 -0.74 -15.58
C ARG A 92 -25.65 0.20 -14.58
N SER A 93 -24.69 -0.32 -13.81
CA SER A 93 -24.00 0.41 -12.75
C SER A 93 -22.51 0.62 -13.04
N ARG A 94 -22.03 0.21 -14.23
CA ARG A 94 -20.63 0.38 -14.64
C ARG A 94 -20.16 1.84 -14.53
N GLN A 95 -20.98 2.79 -14.99
CA GLN A 95 -20.62 4.20 -14.94
C GLN A 95 -20.48 4.70 -13.49
N ALA A 96 -21.42 4.30 -12.63
CA ALA A 96 -21.37 4.61 -11.19
C ALA A 96 -20.12 4.02 -10.51
N TRP A 97 -19.69 2.81 -10.92
CA TRP A 97 -18.45 2.22 -10.44
C TRP A 97 -17.23 3.08 -10.84
N LEU A 98 -17.11 3.45 -12.12
CA LEU A 98 -16.00 4.28 -12.60
C LEU A 98 -15.94 5.66 -11.92
N GLU A 99 -17.09 6.29 -11.70
CA GLU A 99 -17.19 7.57 -10.99
C GLU A 99 -16.82 7.44 -9.51
N ALA A 100 -17.30 6.38 -8.84
CA ALA A 100 -16.92 6.11 -7.45
C ALA A 100 -15.41 5.87 -7.31
N GLU A 101 -14.81 5.09 -8.22
CA GLU A 101 -13.36 4.87 -8.31
C GLU A 101 -12.58 6.19 -8.44
N GLN A 102 -13.00 7.05 -9.35
CA GLN A 102 -12.36 8.35 -9.59
C GLN A 102 -12.49 9.29 -8.38
N ALA A 103 -13.63 9.26 -7.68
CA ALA A 103 -13.87 10.09 -6.50
C ALA A 103 -13.17 9.58 -5.23
N SER A 104 -12.70 8.32 -5.22
CA SER A 104 -12.21 7.66 -3.99
C SER A 104 -10.82 7.06 -4.12
N TRP A 105 -10.71 5.88 -4.72
CA TRP A 105 -9.50 5.09 -4.81
C TRP A 105 -8.41 5.79 -5.63
N GLU A 106 -8.77 6.40 -6.77
CA GLU A 106 -7.78 7.04 -7.66
C GLU A 106 -6.93 8.11 -6.96
N PRO A 107 -7.50 9.19 -6.37
CA PRO A 107 -6.71 10.23 -5.74
C PRO A 107 -6.03 9.77 -4.45
N TRP A 108 -6.48 8.70 -3.82
CA TRP A 108 -5.86 8.14 -2.61
C TRP A 108 -4.67 7.24 -2.95
N LEU A 109 -4.81 6.36 -3.94
CA LEU A 109 -3.74 5.49 -4.44
C LEU A 109 -2.57 6.32 -4.97
N ALA A 110 -2.85 7.41 -5.70
CA ALA A 110 -1.84 8.32 -6.23
C ALA A 110 -0.93 8.96 -5.16
N ARG A 111 -1.31 8.89 -3.87
CA ARG A 111 -0.53 9.43 -2.74
C ARG A 111 0.23 8.36 -1.97
N GLN A 112 0.03 7.07 -2.28
CA GLN A 112 0.68 5.98 -1.56
C GLN A 112 2.12 5.82 -2.04
N GLU A 113 3.02 5.59 -1.09
CA GLU A 113 4.41 5.28 -1.42
C GLU A 113 4.46 3.98 -2.24
N GLY A 114 5.25 4.00 -3.32
CA GLY A 114 5.41 2.85 -4.20
C GLY A 114 4.24 2.60 -5.15
N PHE A 115 3.17 3.40 -5.17
CA PHE A 115 2.13 3.26 -6.20
C PHE A 115 2.67 3.64 -7.58
N LEU A 116 2.55 2.74 -8.56
CA LEU A 116 3.04 2.93 -9.92
C LEU A 116 1.94 3.18 -10.95
N GLY A 117 0.68 2.90 -10.58
CA GLY A 117 -0.46 3.10 -11.46
C GLY A 117 -1.55 2.06 -11.26
N ARG A 118 -2.73 2.35 -11.80
CA ARG A 118 -3.89 1.46 -11.80
C ARG A 118 -4.48 1.34 -13.19
N GLN A 119 -5.02 0.18 -13.53
CA GLN A 119 -5.79 -0.05 -14.74
C GLN A 119 -7.11 -0.70 -14.40
N LEU A 120 -8.19 -0.20 -15.03
CA LEU A 120 -9.55 -0.69 -14.83
C LEU A 120 -10.04 -1.32 -16.12
N PHE A 121 -10.52 -2.55 -16.03
CA PHE A 121 -11.17 -3.27 -17.12
C PHE A 121 -12.58 -3.67 -16.68
N TRP A 122 -13.44 -3.89 -17.67
CA TRP A 122 -14.79 -4.39 -17.42
C TRP A 122 -15.14 -5.46 -18.45
N ASP A 123 -15.55 -6.63 -17.95
CA ASP A 123 -16.00 -7.74 -18.77
C ASP A 123 -17.53 -7.68 -18.96
N PRO A 124 -18.03 -7.44 -20.18
CA PRO A 124 -19.47 -7.36 -20.45
C PRO A 124 -20.20 -8.69 -20.34
N GLN A 125 -19.52 -9.82 -20.52
CA GLN A 125 -20.15 -11.14 -20.46
C GLN A 125 -20.36 -11.59 -19.02
N ARG A 126 -19.43 -11.23 -18.14
CA ARG A 126 -19.45 -11.59 -16.72
C ARG A 126 -20.03 -10.49 -15.83
N GLU A 127 -20.16 -9.29 -16.37
CA GLU A 127 -20.45 -8.06 -15.62
C GLU A 127 -19.47 -7.88 -14.44
N GLU A 128 -18.19 -8.08 -14.70
CA GLU A 128 -17.12 -8.01 -13.70
C GLU A 128 -16.18 -6.84 -13.98
N GLY A 129 -15.84 -6.08 -12.93
CA GLY A 129 -14.74 -5.12 -12.96
C GLY A 129 -13.43 -5.80 -12.56
N LEU A 130 -12.34 -5.48 -13.24
CA LEU A 130 -10.99 -5.93 -12.91
C LEU A 130 -10.10 -4.71 -12.66
N LEU A 131 -9.48 -4.64 -11.49
CA LEU A 131 -8.47 -3.65 -11.16
C LEU A 131 -7.11 -4.32 -11.13
N LEU A 132 -6.16 -3.73 -11.83
CA LEU A 132 -4.74 -4.05 -11.72
C LEU A 132 -4.03 -2.86 -11.09
N ILE A 133 -3.44 -3.04 -9.92
CA ILE A 133 -2.74 -1.99 -9.18
C ILE A 133 -1.27 -2.37 -9.10
N ARG A 134 -0.40 -1.54 -9.67
CA ARG A 134 1.05 -1.78 -9.72
C ARG A 134 1.74 -1.09 -8.57
N TRP A 135 2.66 -1.80 -7.93
CA TRP A 135 3.43 -1.33 -6.79
C TRP A 135 4.92 -1.56 -7.02
N ALA A 136 5.74 -0.57 -6.71
CA ALA A 136 7.19 -0.63 -6.84
C ALA A 136 7.83 -1.72 -5.98
N SER A 137 7.19 -2.04 -4.85
CA SER A 137 7.56 -3.20 -4.05
C SER A 137 6.37 -3.77 -3.30
N ARG A 138 6.43 -5.08 -3.03
CA ARG A 138 5.51 -5.76 -2.12
C ARG A 138 5.54 -5.15 -0.71
N GLY A 139 6.73 -4.72 -0.26
CA GLY A 139 6.91 -4.11 1.06
C GLY A 139 6.10 -2.83 1.21
N GLN A 140 6.18 -1.92 0.23
CA GLN A 140 5.42 -0.67 0.24
C GLN A 140 3.90 -0.91 0.17
N TRP A 141 3.46 -1.85 -0.67
CA TRP A 141 2.04 -2.23 -0.72
C TRP A 141 1.52 -2.77 0.62
N LYS A 142 2.25 -3.72 1.22
CA LYS A 142 1.83 -4.34 2.49
C LYS A 142 2.04 -3.44 3.71
N ALA A 143 2.74 -2.31 3.58
CA ALA A 143 2.91 -1.33 4.64
C ALA A 143 1.69 -0.41 4.82
N ILE A 144 0.78 -0.37 3.85
CA ILE A 144 -0.45 0.41 3.92
C ILE A 144 -1.31 -0.11 5.08
N SER A 145 -1.75 0.79 5.96
CA SER A 145 -2.52 0.40 7.14
C SER A 145 -3.96 -0.01 6.78
N PRO A 146 -4.54 -1.02 7.48
CA PRO A 146 -5.94 -1.40 7.30
C PRO A 146 -6.92 -0.26 7.56
N GLU A 147 -6.61 0.63 8.50
CA GLU A 147 -7.43 1.82 8.80
C GLU A 147 -7.51 2.77 7.60
N ALA A 148 -6.37 3.06 6.96
CA ALA A 148 -6.33 3.94 5.80
C ALA A 148 -7.10 3.35 4.62
N VAL A 149 -7.01 2.02 4.43
CA VAL A 149 -7.77 1.25 3.45
C VAL A 149 -9.28 1.31 3.75
N GLY A 150 -9.68 1.15 5.02
CA GLY A 150 -11.08 1.26 5.45
C GLY A 150 -11.69 2.63 5.16
N ALA A 151 -10.97 3.71 5.46
CA ALA A 151 -11.46 5.06 5.21
C ALA A 151 -11.71 5.34 3.73
N VAL A 152 -10.85 4.87 2.82
CA VAL A 152 -11.08 5.03 1.38
C VAL A 152 -12.16 4.09 0.85
N GLN A 153 -12.28 2.87 1.40
CA GLN A 153 -13.36 1.93 1.08
C GLN A 153 -14.73 2.52 1.46
N GLU A 154 -14.87 3.10 2.65
CA GLU A 154 -16.11 3.75 3.08
C GLU A 154 -16.50 4.90 2.14
N ARG A 155 -15.53 5.72 1.72
CA ARG A 155 -15.76 6.80 0.75
C ARG A 155 -16.20 6.24 -0.60
N PHE A 156 -15.54 5.20 -1.11
CA PHE A 156 -15.93 4.52 -2.34
C PHE A 156 -17.38 4.04 -2.26
N GLU A 157 -17.73 3.30 -1.20
CA GLU A 157 -19.07 2.75 -1.08
C GLU A 157 -20.13 3.83 -0.87
N GLN A 158 -19.80 4.93 -0.20
CA GLN A 158 -20.69 6.07 -0.06
C GLN A 158 -21.04 6.64 -1.44
N HIS A 159 -20.04 6.92 -2.29
CA HIS A 159 -20.28 7.38 -3.66
C HIS A 159 -21.04 6.35 -4.49
N ALA A 160 -20.65 5.08 -4.40
CA ALA A 160 -21.30 3.99 -5.12
C ALA A 160 -22.78 3.87 -4.75
N ARG A 161 -23.13 3.93 -3.46
CA ARG A 161 -24.53 3.91 -2.98
C ARG A 161 -25.31 5.13 -3.46
N GLN A 162 -24.72 6.32 -3.41
CA GLN A 162 -25.37 7.55 -3.88
C GLN A 162 -25.69 7.48 -5.38
N LEU A 163 -24.76 7.00 -6.20
CA LEU A 163 -24.90 6.92 -7.66
C LEU A 163 -25.83 5.79 -8.11
N THR A 164 -25.92 4.70 -7.34
CA THR A 164 -26.73 3.53 -7.70
C THR A 164 -28.10 3.48 -7.01
N GLY A 165 -28.32 4.29 -5.97
CA GLY A 165 -29.47 4.19 -5.08
C GLY A 165 -29.46 2.94 -4.17
N SER A 166 -28.33 2.21 -4.12
CA SER A 166 -28.20 1.01 -3.28
C SER A 166 -28.12 1.35 -1.79
N ARG A 167 -28.67 0.49 -0.94
CA ARG A 167 -28.55 0.58 0.52
C ARG A 167 -27.27 -0.08 1.06
N THR A 168 -26.69 -1.00 0.31
CA THR A 168 -25.46 -1.76 0.64
C THR A 168 -24.40 -1.50 -0.43
N ASN A 169 -23.18 -2.03 -0.25
CA ASN A 169 -22.16 -2.00 -1.29
C ASN A 169 -22.70 -2.64 -2.59
N PRO A 170 -22.85 -1.88 -3.70
CA PRO A 170 -23.36 -2.40 -4.96
C PRO A 170 -22.30 -3.18 -5.78
N PHE A 171 -21.03 -3.11 -5.37
CA PHE A 171 -19.89 -3.71 -6.07
C PHE A 171 -19.08 -4.62 -5.13
N PRO A 172 -19.61 -5.81 -4.75
CA PRO A 172 -18.87 -6.73 -3.89
C PRO A 172 -17.60 -7.25 -4.58
N LEU A 173 -16.54 -7.41 -3.80
CA LEU A 173 -15.32 -8.09 -4.23
C LEU A 173 -15.59 -9.59 -4.39
N LEU A 174 -15.17 -10.14 -5.53
CA LEU A 174 -15.29 -11.54 -5.89
C LEU A 174 -13.98 -12.30 -5.61
N ASP A 175 -12.84 -11.68 -5.89
CA ASP A 175 -11.53 -12.33 -5.83
C ASP A 175 -10.39 -11.32 -5.68
N GLU A 176 -9.30 -11.74 -5.04
CA GLU A 176 -8.05 -10.98 -4.89
C GLU A 176 -6.83 -11.86 -5.21
N ALA A 177 -5.85 -11.31 -5.93
CA ALA A 177 -4.60 -12.01 -6.23
C ALA A 177 -3.39 -11.08 -6.24
N GLU A 178 -2.21 -11.67 -6.02
CA GLU A 178 -0.91 -11.03 -6.13
C GLU A 178 -0.16 -11.66 -7.32
N LEU A 179 0.33 -10.84 -8.24
CA LEU A 179 1.18 -11.27 -9.35
C LEU A 179 2.58 -10.68 -9.22
N GLN A 180 3.59 -11.52 -9.47
CA GLN A 180 4.98 -11.11 -9.60
C GLN A 180 5.33 -10.98 -11.10
N PRO A 181 6.08 -9.94 -11.50
CA PRO A 181 6.63 -9.87 -12.85
C PRO A 181 7.57 -11.04 -13.10
N LEU A 182 7.52 -11.57 -14.32
CA LEU A 182 8.30 -12.73 -14.79
C LEU A 182 9.78 -12.38 -15.02
#